data_AF-Q28JM5-F1
#
_entry.id   AF-Q28JM5-F1
#
_cell.length_a   1.000
_cell.length_b   1.000
_cell.length_c   1.000
_cell.angle_alpha   90.00
_cell.angle_beta   90.00
_cell.angle_gamma   90.00
#
_symmetry.space_group_name_H-M   'P 1'
#
loop_
_entity.id
_entity.type
_entity.pdbx_description
1 polymer ?
#
loop_
_entity_poly.entity_id
_entity_poly.type
_entity_poly.pdbx_seq_one_letter_code
_entity_poly.pdbx_strand_id
1 'polypeptide(L)'
;MDRRYRPPAAFAATSAVLHVAALLLSGFAANPGPSVVGALIWTALAYGLFNGSRATAYLAFLVALAGISVALSIAMGAISTPVQWTWAAIVVADAFVAVTLFMLLWRPRPA
;
A
#
# COMPACT_ATOMS: atom_id res chain seq x y z
N MET A 1 4.11 -21.31 -3.94
CA MET A 1 3.87 -19.97 -3.36
C MET A 1 4.05 -20.05 -1.85
N ASP A 2 4.96 -19.26 -1.28
CA ASP A 2 5.15 -19.18 0.17
C ASP A 2 3.94 -18.46 0.81
N ARG A 3 3.19 -19.18 1.65
CA ARG A 3 1.97 -18.66 2.29
C ARG A 3 2.24 -17.42 3.16
N ARG A 4 3.47 -17.21 3.59
CA ARG A 4 3.87 -16.08 4.45
C ARG A 4 3.72 -14.72 3.78
N TYR A 5 3.80 -14.63 2.45
CA TYR A 5 3.61 -13.37 1.73
C TYR A 5 2.14 -13.05 1.43
N ARG A 6 1.19 -13.96 1.69
CA ARG A 6 -0.23 -13.73 1.36
C ARG A 6 -0.84 -12.56 2.12
N PRO A 7 -0.62 -12.40 3.45
CA PRO A 7 -1.14 -11.23 4.17
C PRO A 7 -0.63 -9.89 3.62
N PRO A 8 0.69 -9.63 3.50
CA PRO A 8 1.16 -8.37 2.92
C PRO A 8 0.73 -8.18 1.47
N ALA A 9 0.64 -9.24 0.66
CA ALA A 9 0.12 -9.15 -0.70
C ALA A 9 -1.35 -8.71 -0.74
N ALA A 10 -2.18 -9.22 0.17
CA ALA A 10 -3.59 -8.83 0.28
C ALA A 10 -3.72 -7.35 0.67
N PHE A 11 -2.94 -6.87 1.65
CA PHE A 11 -2.96 -5.45 2.02
C PHE A 11 -2.42 -4.54 0.90
N ALA A 12 -1.38 -4.97 0.18
CA ALA A 12 -0.89 -4.29 -1.00
C ALA A 12 -1.97 -4.18 -2.10
N ALA A 13 -2.69 -5.27 -2.37
CA ALA A 13 -3.81 -5.26 -3.31
C ALA A 13 -4.95 -4.34 -2.84
N THR A 14 -5.27 -4.36 -1.54
CA THR A 14 -6.25 -3.43 -0.95
C THR A 14 -5.80 -1.97 -1.14
N SER A 15 -4.52 -1.66 -0.93
CA SER A 15 -3.99 -0.31 -1.17
C SER A 15 -4.14 0.09 -2.64
N ALA A 16 -3.90 -0.81 -3.59
CA ALA A 16 -4.16 -0.56 -5.01
C ALA A 16 -5.64 -0.21 -5.30
N VAL A 17 -6.58 -0.97 -4.74
CA VAL A 17 -8.02 -0.70 -4.88
C VAL A 17 -8.40 0.64 -4.27
N LEU A 18 -7.85 0.98 -3.10
CA LEU A 18 -8.11 2.26 -2.44
C LEU A 18 -7.59 3.44 -3.25
N HIS A 19 -6.45 3.31 -3.95
CA HIS A 19 -5.97 4.34 -4.86
C HIS A 19 -6.91 4.56 -6.05
N VAL A 20 -7.48 3.50 -6.62
CA VAL A 20 -8.52 3.60 -7.66
C VAL A 20 -9.77 4.28 -7.10
N ALA A 21 -10.21 3.90 -5.90
CA ALA A 21 -11.36 4.52 -5.24
C ALA A 21 -11.12 6.02 -5.00
N ALA A 22 -9.92 6.41 -4.55
CA ALA A 22 -9.56 7.80 -4.34
C ALA A 22 -9.64 8.63 -5.64
N LEU A 23 -9.20 8.05 -6.76
CA LEU A 23 -9.27 8.68 -8.09
C LEU A 23 -10.73 8.90 -8.54
N LEU A 24 -11.58 7.90 -8.36
CA LEU A 24 -13.00 7.97 -8.74
C LEU A 24 -13.75 8.97 -7.85
N LEU A 25 -13.52 8.94 -6.55
CA LEU A 25 -14.15 9.85 -5.59
C LEU A 25 -13.69 11.30 -5.74
N SER A 26 -12.47 11.53 -6.23
CA SER A 26 -11.98 12.87 -6.55
C SER A 26 -12.48 13.39 -7.91
N GLY A 27 -13.26 12.59 -8.65
CA GLY A 27 -13.73 12.94 -9.99
C GLY A 27 -12.58 13.16 -10.98
N PHE A 28 -11.45 12.49 -10.78
CA PHE A 28 -10.20 12.71 -11.52
C PHE A 28 -9.59 14.13 -11.40
N ALA A 29 -10.17 15.01 -10.57
CA ALA A 29 -9.78 16.41 -10.47
C ALA A 29 -8.71 16.65 -9.41
N ALA A 30 -8.78 15.94 -8.27
CA ALA A 30 -7.81 16.10 -7.18
C ALA A 30 -6.82 14.92 -7.14
N ASN A 31 -5.52 15.26 -7.19
CA ASN A 31 -4.39 14.34 -7.07
C ASN A 31 -4.43 13.09 -7.98
N PRO A 32 -4.72 13.21 -9.29
CA PRO A 32 -4.82 12.05 -10.16
C PRO A 32 -3.48 11.31 -10.31
N GLY A 33 -2.35 12.04 -10.27
CA GLY A 33 -1.02 11.47 -10.37
C GLY A 33 -0.73 10.46 -9.26
N PRO A 34 -0.74 10.86 -7.98
CA PRO A 34 -0.54 9.94 -6.85
C PRO A 34 -1.47 8.73 -6.87
N SER A 35 -2.76 8.92 -7.20
CA SER A 35 -3.72 7.81 -7.26
C SER A 35 -3.41 6.80 -8.37
N VAL A 36 -3.14 7.27 -9.60
CA VAL A 36 -2.84 6.37 -10.73
C VAL A 36 -1.50 5.65 -10.51
N VAL A 37 -0.47 6.40 -10.16
CA VAL A 37 0.88 5.84 -9.94
C VAL A 37 0.86 4.85 -8.77
N GLY A 38 0.21 5.22 -7.66
CA GLY A 38 0.07 4.34 -6.50
C GLY A 38 -0.69 3.05 -6.84
N ALA A 39 -1.80 3.13 -7.58
CA ALA A 39 -2.56 1.94 -7.99
C ALA A 39 -1.71 0.97 -8.83
N LEU A 40 -0.91 1.48 -9.76
CA LEU A 40 -0.04 0.66 -10.61
C LEU A 40 1.09 0.01 -9.80
N ILE A 41 1.78 0.81 -8.98
CA ILE A 41 2.87 0.32 -8.13
C ILE A 41 2.37 -0.76 -7.18
N TRP A 42 1.27 -0.50 -6.46
CA TRP A 42 0.72 -1.46 -5.50
C TRP A 42 0.22 -2.74 -6.17
N THR A 43 -0.35 -2.66 -7.37
CA THR A 43 -0.76 -3.84 -8.15
C THR A 43 0.46 -4.71 -8.50
N ALA A 44 1.53 -4.10 -9.01
CA ALA A 44 2.76 -4.83 -9.37
C ALA A 44 3.43 -5.46 -8.13
N LEU A 45 3.46 -4.75 -7.01
CA LEU A 45 4.02 -5.25 -5.76
C LEU A 45 3.17 -6.39 -5.18
N ALA A 46 1.84 -6.26 -5.19
CA ALA A 46 0.94 -7.33 -4.76
C ALA A 46 1.16 -8.59 -5.59
N TYR A 47 1.26 -8.46 -6.92
CA TYR A 47 1.57 -9.58 -7.80
C TYR A 47 2.90 -10.26 -7.46
N GLY A 48 3.98 -9.50 -7.30
CA GLY A 48 5.28 -10.09 -6.94
C GLY A 48 5.30 -10.70 -5.53
N LEU A 49 4.54 -10.16 -4.57
CA LEU A 49 4.36 -10.74 -3.24
C LEU A 49 3.56 -12.05 -3.31
N PHE A 50 2.50 -12.14 -4.11
CA PHE A 50 1.77 -13.39 -4.33
C PHE A 50 2.64 -14.49 -4.95
N ASN A 51 3.62 -14.09 -5.78
CA ASN A 51 4.62 -15.00 -6.33
C ASN A 51 5.73 -15.39 -5.33
N GLY A 52 5.74 -14.80 -4.13
CA GLY A 52 6.70 -15.11 -3.07
C GLY A 52 8.09 -14.52 -3.27
N SER A 53 8.22 -13.48 -4.09
CA SER A 53 9.50 -12.81 -4.37
C SER A 53 10.00 -12.05 -3.14
N ARG A 54 11.12 -12.49 -2.56
CA ARG A 54 11.76 -11.79 -1.44
C ARG A 54 12.29 -10.41 -1.82
N ALA A 55 12.76 -10.23 -3.07
CA ALA A 55 13.17 -8.93 -3.57
C ALA A 55 11.98 -7.95 -3.63
N THR A 56 10.83 -8.43 -4.13
CA THR A 56 9.60 -7.63 -4.12
C THR A 56 9.16 -7.28 -2.71
N ALA A 57 9.36 -8.16 -1.73
CA ALA A 57 9.06 -7.85 -0.34
C ALA A 57 9.88 -6.71 0.24
N TYR A 58 11.19 -6.62 -0.06
CA TYR A 58 11.98 -5.45 0.34
C TYR A 58 11.50 -4.17 -0.35
N LEU A 59 11.20 -4.23 -1.66
CA LEU A 59 10.67 -3.09 -2.39
C LEU A 59 9.32 -2.63 -1.84
N ALA A 60 8.40 -3.56 -1.61
CA ALA A 60 7.08 -3.28 -1.07
C ALA A 60 7.16 -2.68 0.33
N PHE A 61 8.11 -3.12 1.17
CA PHE A 61 8.36 -2.52 2.47
C PHE A 61 8.80 -1.05 2.34
N LEU A 62 9.77 -0.76 1.48
CA LEU A 62 10.23 0.63 1.27
C LEU A 62 9.14 1.53 0.67
N VAL A 63 8.39 1.00 -0.30
CA VAL A 63 7.26 1.71 -0.91
C VAL A 63 6.16 1.96 0.11
N ALA A 64 5.88 1.02 1.02
CA ALA A 64 4.91 1.23 2.09
C ALA A 64 5.32 2.40 3.00
N LEU A 65 6.59 2.49 3.38
CA LEU A 65 7.08 3.60 4.22
C LEU A 65 6.96 4.94 3.52
N ALA A 66 7.36 5.03 2.24
CA ALA A 66 7.21 6.25 1.45
C ALA A 66 5.74 6.61 1.19
N GLY A 67 4.91 5.59 0.90
CA GLY A 67 3.48 5.70 0.65
C GLY A 67 2.73 6.28 1.85
N ILE A 68 3.06 5.82 3.07
CA ILE A 68 2.52 6.39 4.32
C ILE A 68 2.81 7.89 4.40
N SER A 69 4.04 8.34 4.14
CA SER A 69 4.39 9.76 4.20
C SER A 69 3.58 10.59 3.19
N VAL A 70 3.45 10.10 1.96
CA VAL A 70 2.67 10.77 0.91
C VAL A 70 1.18 10.79 1.27
N ALA A 71 0.61 9.64 1.65
CA ALA A 71 -0.80 9.52 1.99
C ALA A 71 -1.18 10.36 3.22
N LEU A 72 -0.30 10.43 4.23
CA LEU A 72 -0.48 11.34 5.36
C LEU A 72 -0.51 12.81 4.91
N SER A 73 0.43 13.23 4.06
CA SER A 73 0.45 14.62 3.57
C SER A 73 -0.84 15.02 2.83
N ILE A 74 -1.46 14.08 2.13
CA ILE A 74 -2.72 14.30 1.41
C ILE A 74 -3.94 14.20 2.35
N ALA A 75 -3.87 13.33 3.35
CA ALA A 75 -4.91 13.19 4.36
C ALA A 75 -4.93 14.35 5.37
N MET A 76 -3.84 15.13 5.50
CA MET A 76 -3.76 16.26 6.41
C MET A 76 -4.71 17.40 6.01
N GLY A 77 -5.77 17.54 6.80
CA GLY A 77 -6.87 18.51 6.69
C GLY A 77 -8.02 18.07 7.60
N ALA A 78 -9.10 18.86 7.72
CA ALA A 78 -10.31 18.35 8.37
C ALA A 78 -10.80 17.15 7.56
N ILE A 79 -10.87 15.96 8.16
CA ILE A 79 -11.42 14.75 7.53
C ILE A 79 -12.93 14.96 7.36
N SER A 80 -13.31 15.65 6.30
CA SER A 80 -14.68 16.08 6.05
C SER A 80 -15.22 15.53 4.72
N THR A 81 -14.36 14.90 3.91
CA THR A 81 -14.73 14.37 2.59
C THR A 81 -14.45 12.87 2.47
N PRO A 82 -15.25 12.13 1.67
CA PRO A 82 -14.98 10.72 1.37
C PRO A 82 -13.58 10.46 0.79
N VAL A 83 -13.03 11.42 0.04
CA VAL A 83 -11.68 11.33 -0.52
C VAL A 83 -10.64 11.27 0.59
N GLN A 84 -10.73 12.12 1.61
CA GLN A 84 -9.79 12.12 2.74
C GLN A 84 -9.88 10.83 3.58
N TRP A 85 -11.10 10.29 3.80
CA TRP A 85 -11.27 8.98 4.44
C TRP A 85 -10.57 7.87 3.66
N THR A 86 -10.60 7.94 2.33
CA THR A 86 -9.92 6.98 1.47
C THR A 86 -8.40 7.06 1.63
N TRP A 87 -7.84 8.28 1.69
CA TRP A 87 -6.41 8.47 1.96
C TRP A 87 -6.00 7.99 3.36
N ALA A 88 -6.83 8.20 4.38
CA ALA A 88 -6.60 7.64 5.71
C ALA A 88 -6.62 6.09 5.70
N ALA A 89 -7.52 5.48 4.93
CA ALA A 89 -7.54 4.02 4.74
C ALA A 89 -6.28 3.51 4.01
N ILE A 90 -5.74 4.27 3.05
CA ILE A 90 -4.46 3.96 2.39
C ILE A 90 -3.32 3.94 3.42
N VAL A 91 -3.24 4.93 4.30
CA VAL A 91 -2.25 4.96 5.39
C VAL A 91 -2.31 3.68 6.23
N VAL A 92 -3.52 3.26 6.61
CA VAL A 92 -3.73 2.04 7.40
C VAL A 92 -3.30 0.79 6.62
N ALA A 93 -3.69 0.67 5.35
CA ALA A 93 -3.30 -0.46 4.50
C ALA A 93 -1.77 -0.55 4.34
N ASP A 94 -1.11 0.56 4.07
CA ASP A 94 0.35 0.63 3.90
C ASP A 94 1.06 0.31 5.23
N ALA A 95 0.53 0.74 6.37
CA ALA A 95 1.06 0.38 7.68
C ALA A 95 0.98 -1.14 7.93
N PHE A 96 -0.13 -1.78 7.57
CA PHE A 96 -0.25 -3.24 7.65
C PHE A 96 0.75 -3.95 6.73
N VAL A 97 0.96 -3.46 5.50
CA VAL A 97 2.02 -3.97 4.61
C VAL A 97 3.38 -3.85 5.29
N ALA A 98 3.74 -2.66 5.78
CA ALA A 98 5.04 -2.38 6.38
C ALA A 98 5.30 -3.28 7.59
N VAL A 99 4.33 -3.37 8.51
CA VAL A 99 4.42 -4.14 9.74
C VAL A 99 4.53 -5.65 9.45
N THR A 100 3.70 -6.18 8.56
CA THR A 100 3.74 -7.61 8.21
C THR A 100 5.02 -8.00 7.48
N LEU A 101 5.51 -7.15 6.58
CA LEU A 101 6.79 -7.37 5.89
C LEU A 101 7.99 -7.20 6.82
N PHE A 102 7.97 -6.25 7.75
CA PHE A 102 9.02 -6.09 8.76
C PHE A 102 9.17 -7.37 9.58
N MET A 103 8.06 -7.87 10.13
CA MET A 103 8.05 -9.14 10.88
C MET A 103 8.55 -10.32 10.05
N LEU A 104 8.19 -10.38 8.76
CA LEU A 104 8.57 -11.49 7.89
C LEU A 104 10.06 -11.45 7.47
N LEU A 105 10.56 -10.26 7.11
CA LEU A 105 11.89 -10.09 6.54
C LEU A 105 13.00 -10.17 7.61
N TRP A 106 12.70 -9.72 8.83
CA TRP A 106 13.64 -9.73 9.97
C TRP A 106 13.49 -10.92 10.92
N ARG A 107 12.58 -11.86 10.64
CA ARG A 107 12.52 -13.09 11.42
C ARG A 107 13.84 -13.88 11.26
N PRO A 108 14.47 -14.33 12.35
CA PRO A 108 15.65 -15.20 12.28
C PRO A 108 15.34 -16.43 11.44
N ARG A 109 16.24 -16.77 10.51
CA ARG A 109 16.12 -18.04 9.79
C ARG A 109 16.40 -19.17 10.79
N PRO A 110 15.57 -20.23 10.84
CA PRO A 110 15.94 -21.41 11.61
C PRO A 110 17.30 -21.91 11.08
N ALA A 111 18.21 -22.17 12.01
CA ALA A 111 19.55 -22.69 11.73
C ALA A 111 19.49 -24.08 11.09
#